data_AF-A0A9E0NFB0-F1
#
_entry.id   AF-A0A9E0NFB0-F1
#
_cell.length_a   1.000
_cell.length_b   1.000
_cell.length_c   1.000
_cell.angle_alpha   90.00
_cell.angle_beta   90.00
_cell.angle_gamma   90.00
#
_symmetry.space_group_name_H-M   'P 1'
#
loop_
_entity.id
_entity.type
_entity.pdbx_description
1 polymer ?
#
loop_
_entity_poly.entity_id
_entity_poly.type
_entity_poly.pdbx_seq_one_letter_code
_entity_poly.pdbx_strand_id
1 'polypeptide(L)'
;MTVTGRRLVLVLVLGAGACTEERRLQILLGPDESSLSVGFACQDGSGQFVLARDLERRPDGTYAFNVVIDLIEIGSGLPGCRAESLLTAAAERCELVPLERRFCQQVVIAASLFPDFAAIGAEVRQQVRAHPPLTTNAPDVPMLARVTLTSQPCAELEGFGPLDPAAAVGCAYSCPFLPDALDGPIAIGADPMSTSCETNLRRCAAFCEM
;
A
#
# COMPACT_ATOMS: atom_id res chain seq x y z
N MET A 1 45.38 -36.38 52.54
CA MET A 1 45.40 -35.71 51.22
C MET A 1 44.03 -35.88 50.59
N THR A 2 43.19 -34.86 50.74
CA THR A 2 41.78 -34.84 50.32
C THR A 2 41.70 -34.24 48.92
N VAL A 3 41.32 -35.03 47.93
CA VAL A 3 41.05 -34.55 46.56
C VAL A 3 39.54 -34.35 46.43
N THR A 4 39.12 -33.10 46.58
CA THR A 4 37.72 -32.67 46.40
C THR A 4 37.47 -32.50 44.91
N GLY A 5 36.89 -33.51 44.27
CA GLY A 5 36.52 -33.49 42.85
C GLY A 5 35.39 -32.49 42.59
N ARG A 6 35.75 -31.30 42.11
CA ARG A 6 34.83 -30.22 41.74
C ARG A 6 34.17 -30.57 40.40
N ARG A 7 32.94 -31.07 40.43
CA ARG A 7 32.11 -31.30 39.23
C ARG A 7 31.80 -29.95 38.59
N LEU A 8 32.38 -29.68 37.43
CA LEU A 8 32.08 -28.53 36.60
C LEU A 8 30.85 -28.89 35.75
N VAL A 9 29.67 -28.46 36.20
CA VAL A 9 28.42 -28.56 35.42
C VAL A 9 28.43 -27.42 34.42
N LEU A 10 28.72 -27.73 33.16
CA LEU A 10 28.64 -26.80 32.04
C LEU A 10 27.16 -26.69 31.64
N VAL A 11 26.47 -25.63 32.08
CA VAL A 11 25.11 -25.32 31.63
C VAL A 11 25.23 -24.64 30.25
N LEU A 12 25.01 -25.42 29.19
CA LEU A 12 24.82 -24.91 27.83
C LEU A 12 23.45 -24.21 27.78
N VAL A 13 23.43 -22.90 28.01
CA VAL A 13 22.28 -22.07 27.71
C VAL A 13 22.21 -21.95 26.19
N LEU A 14 21.47 -22.85 25.53
CA LEU A 14 20.98 -22.63 24.18
C LEU A 14 20.02 -21.44 24.26
N GLY A 15 20.55 -20.24 23.99
CA GLY A 15 19.73 -19.09 23.68
C GLY A 15 18.95 -19.42 22.42
N ALA A 16 17.72 -19.89 22.59
CA ALA A 16 16.67 -19.81 21.59
C ALA A 16 16.35 -18.32 21.40
N GLY A 17 17.28 -17.59 20.77
CA GLY A 17 16.92 -16.37 20.08
C GLY A 17 15.96 -16.82 19.01
N ALA A 18 14.67 -16.63 19.23
CA ALA A 18 13.73 -16.60 18.13
C ALA A 18 14.30 -15.57 17.15
N CYS A 19 14.84 -16.04 16.03
CA CYS A 19 15.07 -15.19 14.88
C CYS A 19 13.67 -14.74 14.45
N THR A 20 13.20 -13.64 15.01
CA THR A 20 12.06 -12.92 14.48
C THR A 20 12.55 -12.35 13.17
N GLU A 21 12.22 -13.02 12.08
CA GLU A 21 12.52 -12.56 10.74
C GLU A 21 11.73 -11.25 10.52
N GLU A 22 12.42 -10.11 10.55
CA GLU A 22 11.78 -8.82 10.32
C GLU A 22 11.36 -8.73 8.83
N ARG A 23 10.09 -8.99 8.56
CA ARG A 23 9.50 -8.88 7.22
C ARG A 23 9.21 -7.41 6.91
N ARG A 24 10.18 -6.70 6.33
CA ARG A 24 10.02 -5.28 5.96
C ARG A 24 9.39 -5.13 4.58
N LEU A 25 8.14 -4.69 4.54
CA LEU A 25 7.46 -4.35 3.29
C LEU A 25 7.70 -2.87 2.92
N GLN A 26 8.27 -2.65 1.74
CA GLN A 26 8.43 -1.33 1.11
C GLN A 26 7.56 -1.27 -0.14
N ILE A 27 7.06 -0.08 -0.49
CA ILE A 27 6.19 0.11 -1.67
C ILE A 27 6.85 1.05 -2.67
N LEU A 28 6.78 0.68 -3.94
CA LEU A 28 7.14 1.49 -5.09
C LEU A 28 5.86 1.90 -5.83
N LEU A 29 5.59 3.20 -5.91
CA LEU A 29 4.37 3.77 -6.53
C LEU A 29 4.46 3.81 -8.07
N GLY A 30 4.85 2.71 -8.70
CA GLY A 30 4.99 2.60 -10.15
C GLY A 30 5.95 1.48 -10.56
N PRO A 31 6.25 1.35 -11.87
CA PRO A 31 7.16 0.32 -12.36
C PRO A 31 8.62 0.60 -11.97
N ASP A 32 8.97 1.84 -11.65
CA ASP A 32 10.31 2.28 -11.34
C ASP A 32 10.30 3.52 -10.41
N GLU A 33 11.50 3.95 -10.02
CA GLU A 33 11.76 5.09 -9.13
C GLU A 33 11.52 6.47 -9.74
N SER A 34 11.16 6.53 -11.03
CA SER A 34 10.90 7.75 -11.78
C SER A 34 9.44 7.91 -12.21
N SER A 35 8.68 6.83 -12.37
CA SER A 35 7.33 6.85 -12.94
C SER A 35 6.23 6.58 -11.91
N LEU A 36 5.14 7.38 -11.87
CA LEU A 36 3.90 7.01 -11.17
C LEU A 36 3.11 5.98 -11.99
N SER A 37 2.39 5.10 -11.30
CA SER A 37 1.39 4.26 -11.95
C SER A 37 0.29 5.08 -12.63
N VAL A 38 -0.23 4.57 -13.76
CA VAL A 38 -1.30 5.18 -14.57
C VAL A 38 -2.59 5.40 -13.76
N GLY A 39 -2.82 4.62 -12.70
CA GLY A 39 -3.98 4.76 -11.81
C GLY A 39 -4.11 6.14 -11.15
N PHE A 40 -3.04 6.93 -11.14
CA PHE A 40 -3.00 8.30 -10.58
C PHE A 40 -3.13 9.40 -11.64
N ALA A 41 -3.05 9.05 -12.93
CA ALA A 41 -3.25 9.96 -14.06
C ALA A 41 -4.69 9.86 -14.62
N CYS A 42 -5.64 9.49 -13.76
CA CYS A 42 -6.97 9.13 -14.21
C CYS A 42 -7.76 10.34 -14.72
N GLN A 43 -8.41 10.18 -15.88
CA GLN A 43 -9.31 11.17 -16.48
C GLN A 43 -10.76 10.68 -16.42
N ASP A 44 -11.68 11.63 -16.33
CA ASP A 44 -13.11 11.39 -16.43
C ASP A 44 -13.60 11.40 -17.90
N GLY A 45 -14.90 11.22 -18.10
CA GLY A 45 -15.50 11.21 -19.45
C GLY A 45 -15.36 12.52 -20.23
N SER A 46 -14.97 13.63 -19.57
CA SER A 46 -14.70 14.92 -20.20
C SER A 46 -13.21 15.15 -20.53
N GLY A 47 -12.34 14.21 -20.14
CA GLY A 47 -10.88 14.33 -20.28
C GLY A 47 -10.22 15.15 -19.17
N GLN A 48 -10.97 15.57 -18.14
CA GLN A 48 -10.41 16.23 -16.96
C GLN A 48 -9.80 15.20 -16.02
N PHE A 49 -8.63 15.50 -15.44
CA PHE A 49 -8.02 14.63 -14.44
C PHE A 49 -8.85 14.61 -13.15
N VAL A 50 -9.20 13.41 -12.68
CA VAL A 50 -9.99 13.19 -11.44
C VAL A 50 -9.31 13.87 -10.25
N LEU A 51 -7.97 13.73 -10.14
CA LEU A 51 -7.16 14.37 -9.10
C LEU A 51 -7.32 15.90 -9.07
N ALA A 52 -7.38 16.56 -10.22
CA ALA A 52 -7.53 18.01 -10.30
C ALA A 52 -8.98 18.48 -10.17
N ARG A 53 -9.96 17.59 -10.43
CA ARG A 53 -11.40 17.87 -10.35
C ARG A 53 -11.91 17.77 -8.91
N ASP A 54 -11.52 16.69 -8.23
CA ASP A 54 -12.08 16.31 -6.92
C ASP A 54 -11.30 16.94 -5.75
N LEU A 55 -10.11 17.49 -6.00
CA LEU A 55 -9.35 18.22 -4.99
C LEU A 55 -9.53 19.73 -5.12
N GLU A 56 -9.89 20.37 -4.02
CA GLU A 56 -9.91 21.83 -3.94
C GLU A 56 -8.49 22.39 -3.92
N ARG A 57 -8.24 23.37 -4.80
CA ARG A 57 -7.00 24.14 -4.77
C ARG A 57 -7.03 25.04 -3.54
N ARG A 58 -6.05 24.88 -2.66
CA ARG A 58 -5.87 25.70 -1.47
C ARG A 58 -5.44 27.13 -1.83
N PRO A 59 -5.66 28.12 -0.94
CA PRO A 59 -5.30 29.53 -1.20
C PRO A 59 -3.81 29.76 -1.48
N ASP A 60 -2.94 28.91 -0.94
CA ASP A 60 -1.49 28.92 -1.17
C ASP A 60 -1.07 28.34 -2.52
N GLY A 61 -2.04 27.92 -3.34
CA GLY A 61 -1.80 27.35 -4.66
C GLY A 61 -1.38 25.88 -4.63
N THR A 62 -1.66 25.15 -3.55
CA THR A 62 -1.40 23.71 -3.43
C THR A 62 -2.67 22.87 -3.56
N TYR A 63 -2.50 21.57 -3.82
CA TYR A 63 -3.51 20.55 -3.59
C TYR A 63 -3.07 19.68 -2.44
N ALA A 64 -4.03 19.16 -1.67
CA ALA A 64 -3.76 18.20 -0.62
C ALA A 64 -4.73 17.04 -0.68
N PHE A 65 -4.18 15.87 -0.40
CA PHE A 65 -4.89 14.60 -0.36
C PHE A 65 -4.14 13.66 0.59
N ASN A 66 -4.72 12.51 0.86
CA ASN A 66 -4.12 11.49 1.69
C ASN A 66 -3.75 10.29 0.83
N VAL A 67 -2.57 9.73 1.09
CA VAL A 67 -2.12 8.45 0.54
C VAL A 67 -2.41 7.39 1.59
N VAL A 68 -3.29 6.46 1.24
CA VAL A 68 -3.66 5.31 2.05
C VAL A 68 -3.02 4.08 1.45
N ILE A 69 -2.39 3.26 2.30
CA ILE A 69 -1.80 1.99 1.88
C ILE A 69 -2.43 0.89 2.72
N ASP A 70 -3.07 -0.05 2.04
CA ASP A 70 -3.68 -1.23 2.61
C ASP A 70 -2.92 -2.48 2.22
N LEU A 71 -2.79 -3.41 3.17
CA LEU A 71 -2.44 -4.80 2.89
C LEU A 71 -3.71 -5.62 3.03
N ILE A 72 -4.02 -6.39 1.99
CA ILE A 72 -5.26 -7.13 1.84
C ILE A 72 -4.89 -8.61 1.71
N GLU A 73 -5.36 -9.45 2.63
CA GLU A 73 -5.29 -10.90 2.52
C GLU A 73 -6.29 -11.36 1.45
N ILE A 74 -5.82 -12.20 0.52
CA ILE A 74 -6.60 -12.66 -0.63
C ILE A 74 -6.55 -14.18 -0.80
N GLY A 75 -7.63 -14.84 -0.40
CA GLY A 75 -7.82 -16.28 -0.56
C GLY A 75 -6.73 -17.16 0.07
N SER A 76 -6.76 -18.45 -0.26
CA SER A 76 -5.86 -19.46 0.31
C SER A 76 -4.65 -19.81 -0.58
N GLY A 77 -4.67 -19.41 -1.85
CA GLY A 77 -3.59 -19.60 -2.82
C GLY A 77 -3.17 -18.29 -3.46
N LEU A 78 -2.01 -18.26 -4.14
CA LEU A 78 -1.51 -17.06 -4.80
C LEU A 78 -2.16 -16.88 -6.19
N PRO A 79 -3.14 -15.97 -6.38
CA PRO A 79 -3.78 -15.81 -7.67
C PRO A 79 -2.86 -15.09 -8.67
N GLY A 80 -3.21 -15.15 -9.96
CA GLY A 80 -2.58 -14.30 -10.97
C GLY A 80 -2.94 -12.82 -10.80
N CYS A 81 -2.19 -11.93 -11.45
CA CYS A 81 -2.39 -10.48 -11.33
C CYS A 81 -3.61 -9.93 -12.09
N ARG A 82 -4.33 -10.76 -12.86
CA ARG A 82 -5.47 -10.30 -13.65
C ARG A 82 -6.67 -10.06 -12.73
N ALA A 83 -7.45 -9.02 -13.02
CA ALA A 83 -8.62 -8.66 -12.23
C ALA A 83 -9.58 -9.84 -12.00
N GLU A 84 -9.81 -10.71 -12.99
CA GLU A 84 -10.68 -11.89 -12.84
C GLU A 84 -10.11 -12.92 -11.84
N SER A 85 -8.79 -13.13 -11.86
CA SER A 85 -8.10 -14.00 -10.89
C SER A 85 -8.20 -13.44 -9.48
N LEU A 86 -8.03 -12.12 -9.32
CA LEU A 86 -8.14 -11.43 -8.03
C LEU A 86 -9.55 -11.52 -7.47
N LEU A 87 -10.57 -11.27 -8.28
CA LEU A 87 -11.98 -11.37 -7.87
C LEU A 87 -12.36 -12.81 -7.45
N THR A 88 -11.80 -13.80 -8.13
CA THR A 88 -12.03 -15.21 -7.79
C THR A 88 -11.43 -15.54 -6.42
N ALA A 89 -10.19 -15.12 -6.15
CA ALA A 89 -9.55 -15.33 -4.85
C ALA A 89 -10.23 -14.55 -3.72
N ALA A 90 -10.64 -13.30 -4.00
CA ALA A 90 -11.39 -12.46 -3.08
C ALA A 90 -12.75 -13.07 -2.67
N ALA A 91 -13.36 -13.90 -3.51
CA ALA A 91 -14.59 -14.60 -3.16
C ALA A 91 -14.39 -15.65 -2.04
N GLU A 92 -13.16 -16.15 -1.86
CA GLU A 92 -12.82 -17.04 -0.73
C GLU A 92 -12.54 -16.22 0.55
N ARG A 93 -11.68 -15.21 0.43
CA ARG A 93 -11.29 -14.33 1.54
C ARG A 93 -10.76 -13.00 1.00
N CYS A 94 -11.19 -11.91 1.62
CA CYS A 94 -10.93 -10.53 1.19
C CYS A 94 -10.94 -9.66 2.45
N GLU A 95 -9.84 -9.65 3.20
CA GLU A 95 -9.78 -9.01 4.51
C GLU A 95 -8.59 -8.07 4.58
N LEU A 96 -8.77 -6.91 5.21
CA LEU A 96 -7.64 -6.07 5.57
C LEU A 96 -6.78 -6.83 6.58
N VAL A 97 -5.49 -6.93 6.28
CA VAL A 97 -4.54 -7.51 7.22
C VAL A 97 -4.56 -6.64 8.48
N PRO A 98 -4.76 -7.22 9.68
CA PRO A 98 -4.76 -6.48 10.93
C PRO A 98 -3.33 -6.03 11.25
N LEU A 99 -2.92 -4.91 10.65
CA LEU A 99 -1.72 -4.17 11.03
C LEU A 99 -1.98 -3.41 12.33
N GLU A 100 -0.92 -2.95 12.99
CA GLU A 100 -1.06 -2.07 14.18
C GLU A 100 -1.80 -0.76 13.82
N ARG A 101 -1.71 -0.33 12.56
CA ARG A 101 -2.43 0.82 12.00
C ARG A 101 -2.53 0.72 10.48
N ARG A 102 -3.65 1.19 9.91
CA ARG A 102 -3.75 1.52 8.48
C ARG A 102 -2.74 2.64 8.17
N PHE A 103 -1.93 2.47 7.13
CA PHE A 103 -1.01 3.51 6.71
C PHE A 103 -1.82 4.61 6.02
N CYS A 104 -1.75 5.82 6.56
CA CYS A 104 -2.35 7.00 5.94
C CYS A 104 -1.43 8.21 6.16
N GLN A 105 -1.13 8.93 5.09
CA GLN A 105 -0.27 10.10 5.13
C GLN A 105 -0.86 11.23 4.29
N GLN A 106 -0.96 12.43 4.86
CA GLN A 106 -1.29 13.61 4.06
C GLN A 106 -0.10 13.99 3.16
N VAL A 107 -0.42 14.25 1.90
CA VAL A 107 0.49 14.74 0.88
C VAL A 107 0.00 16.09 0.37
N VAL A 108 0.92 17.01 0.18
CA VAL A 108 0.64 18.36 -0.36
C VAL A 108 1.51 18.59 -1.58
N ILE A 109 0.90 18.89 -2.72
CA ILE A 109 1.62 19.14 -3.98
C ILE A 109 1.34 20.54 -4.51
N ALA A 110 2.30 21.17 -5.17
CA ALA A 110 2.08 22.44 -5.83
C ALA A 110 1.15 22.27 -7.04
N ALA A 111 0.15 23.15 -7.20
CA ALA A 111 -0.76 23.08 -8.36
C ALA A 111 -0.05 23.31 -9.70
N SER A 112 1.12 23.95 -9.68
CA SER A 112 1.97 24.15 -10.86
C SER A 112 2.57 22.85 -11.40
N LEU A 113 2.52 21.75 -10.64
CA LEU A 113 2.98 20.45 -11.13
C LEU A 113 2.01 19.83 -12.14
N PHE A 114 0.78 20.33 -12.27
CA PHE A 114 -0.15 19.78 -13.26
C PHE A 114 0.14 20.30 -14.67
N PRO A 115 0.09 19.44 -15.72
CA PRO A 115 -0.26 18.01 -15.70
C PRO A 115 0.98 17.07 -15.68
N ASP A 116 2.13 17.50 -15.16
CA ASP A 116 3.35 16.69 -15.09
C ASP A 116 3.23 15.60 -14.01
N PHE A 117 2.67 14.45 -14.38
CA PHE A 117 2.49 13.30 -13.50
C PHE A 117 3.81 12.66 -13.04
N ALA A 118 4.89 12.82 -13.79
CA ALA A 118 6.20 12.34 -13.33
C ALA A 118 6.67 13.19 -12.15
N ALA A 119 6.53 14.51 -12.24
CA ALA A 119 6.85 15.43 -11.15
C ALA A 119 5.93 15.25 -9.94
N ILE A 120 4.62 15.10 -10.15
CA ILE A 120 3.66 14.75 -9.08
C ILE A 120 4.10 13.45 -8.39
N GLY A 121 4.55 12.45 -9.15
CA GLY A 121 5.01 11.17 -8.62
C GLY A 121 6.28 11.22 -7.82
N ALA A 122 7.25 12.02 -8.26
CA ALA A 122 8.43 12.30 -7.47
C ALA A 122 8.06 12.94 -6.13
N GLU A 123 7.18 13.94 -6.14
CA GLU A 123 6.75 14.67 -4.95
C GLU A 123 6.00 13.77 -3.95
N VAL A 124 5.02 12.99 -4.43
CA VAL A 124 4.29 12.01 -3.60
C VAL A 124 5.25 11.02 -2.97
N ARG A 125 6.18 10.45 -3.74
CA ARG A 125 7.17 9.48 -3.22
C ARG A 125 8.09 10.11 -2.19
N GLN A 126 8.55 11.34 -2.40
CA GLN A 126 9.41 12.04 -1.45
C GLN A 126 8.72 12.17 -0.09
N GLN A 127 7.44 12.50 -0.08
CA GLN A 127 6.66 12.66 1.16
C GLN A 127 6.30 11.32 1.80
N VAL A 128 5.98 10.29 1.01
CA VAL A 128 5.61 8.96 1.51
C VAL A 128 6.83 8.18 2.04
N ARG A 129 8.00 8.29 1.39
CA ARG A 129 9.26 7.62 1.80
C ARG A 129 9.75 7.98 3.20
N ALA A 130 9.24 9.06 3.80
CA ALA A 130 9.62 9.50 5.14
C ALA A 130 9.09 8.60 6.29
N HIS A 131 8.47 7.45 5.98
CA HIS A 131 7.74 6.64 6.96
C HIS A 131 8.40 5.27 7.26
N PRO A 132 8.18 4.73 8.48
CA PRO A 132 8.65 3.39 8.86
C PRO A 132 8.03 2.28 7.97
N PRO A 133 8.58 1.05 8.00
CA PRO A 133 7.99 -0.08 7.27
C PRO A 133 6.51 -0.26 7.61
N LEU A 134 5.70 -0.66 6.61
CA LEU A 134 4.24 -0.82 6.75
C LEU A 134 3.85 -1.81 7.85
N THR A 135 4.66 -2.85 8.02
CA THR A 135 4.62 -3.79 9.12
C THR A 135 5.99 -4.46 9.23
N THR A 136 6.28 -4.99 10.41
CA THR A 136 7.42 -5.89 10.66
C THR A 136 6.98 -7.33 10.89
N ASN A 137 5.66 -7.59 10.91
CA ASN A 137 5.04 -8.88 11.19
C ASN A 137 3.92 -9.18 10.17
N ALA A 138 4.26 -9.16 8.88
CA ALA A 138 3.32 -9.56 7.84
C ALA A 138 2.96 -11.05 7.98
N PRO A 139 1.69 -11.46 7.81
CA PRO A 139 1.28 -12.86 7.85
C PRO A 139 1.86 -13.65 6.67
N ASP A 140 2.07 -14.95 6.84
CA ASP A 140 2.53 -15.85 5.77
C ASP A 140 1.35 -16.37 4.94
N VAL A 141 0.68 -15.44 4.27
CA VAL A 141 -0.49 -15.69 3.40
C VAL A 141 -0.38 -14.82 2.15
N PRO A 142 -1.05 -15.19 1.04
CA PRO A 142 -1.13 -14.35 -0.14
C PRO A 142 -1.77 -13.00 0.19
N MET A 143 -1.09 -11.93 -0.19
CA MET A 143 -1.53 -10.56 0.03
C MET A 143 -1.48 -9.74 -1.25
N LEU A 144 -2.24 -8.65 -1.23
CA LEU A 144 -2.18 -7.56 -2.20
C LEU A 144 -1.97 -6.24 -1.45
N ALA A 145 -1.12 -5.38 -1.98
CA ALA A 145 -0.99 -4.01 -1.51
C ALA A 145 -1.87 -3.11 -2.38
N ARG A 146 -2.75 -2.32 -1.76
CA ARG A 146 -3.54 -1.31 -2.45
C ARG A 146 -3.09 0.07 -2.00
N VAL A 147 -2.90 0.98 -2.95
CA VAL A 147 -2.61 2.39 -2.68
C VAL A 147 -3.76 3.22 -3.22
N THR A 148 -4.34 4.02 -2.33
CA THR A 148 -5.42 4.96 -2.69
C THR A 148 -4.98 6.38 -2.37
N LEU A 149 -5.13 7.27 -3.35
CA LEU A 149 -5.14 8.71 -3.12
C LEU A 149 -6.57 9.10 -2.80
N THR A 150 -6.83 9.82 -1.71
CA THR A 150 -8.18 10.18 -1.29
C THR A 150 -8.25 11.59 -0.69
N SER A 151 -9.40 12.25 -0.84
CA SER A 151 -9.72 13.47 -0.10
C SER A 151 -10.17 13.19 1.34
N GLN A 152 -10.53 11.94 1.65
CA GLN A 152 -10.96 11.52 2.99
C GLN A 152 -9.84 11.73 4.03
N PRO A 153 -10.09 12.38 5.18
CA PRO A 153 -9.08 12.62 6.20
C PRO A 153 -8.51 11.33 6.83
N CYS A 154 -7.21 11.30 7.10
CA CYS A 154 -6.60 10.14 7.78
C CYS A 154 -7.20 9.83 9.16
N ALA A 155 -7.69 10.83 9.87
CA ALA A 155 -8.34 10.66 11.17
C ALA A 155 -9.61 9.79 11.09
N GLU A 156 -10.29 9.77 9.94
CA GLU A 156 -11.47 8.92 9.70
C GLU A 156 -11.11 7.49 9.30
N LEU A 157 -9.85 7.25 8.94
CA LEU A 157 -9.31 5.96 8.50
C LEU A 157 -8.48 5.27 9.59
N GLU A 158 -8.30 5.91 10.75
CA GLU A 158 -7.66 5.31 11.92
C GLU A 158 -8.42 4.05 12.36
N GLY A 159 -7.68 3.03 12.82
CA GLY A 159 -8.28 1.78 13.29
C GLY A 159 -9.02 0.97 12.21
N PHE A 160 -8.64 1.11 10.93
CA PHE A 160 -9.28 0.46 9.78
C PHE A 160 -10.71 0.94 9.50
N GLY A 161 -11.03 2.20 9.82
CA GLY A 161 -12.27 2.84 9.37
C GLY A 161 -12.44 2.73 7.84
N PRO A 162 -13.68 2.59 7.33
CA PRO A 162 -13.92 2.27 5.92
C PRO A 162 -13.43 3.38 5.00
N LEU A 163 -12.80 2.98 3.90
CA LEU A 163 -12.37 3.89 2.85
C LEU A 163 -13.58 4.27 1.99
N ASP A 164 -13.90 5.56 1.88
CA ASP A 164 -14.98 6.03 1.00
C ASP A 164 -14.49 6.01 -0.46
N PRO A 165 -15.03 5.13 -1.33
CA PRO A 165 -14.60 5.08 -2.71
C PRO A 165 -14.94 6.36 -3.47
N ALA A 166 -15.95 7.13 -3.07
CA ALA A 166 -16.32 8.39 -3.69
C ALA A 166 -15.31 9.51 -3.39
N ALA A 167 -14.56 9.41 -2.29
CA ALA A 167 -13.49 10.35 -1.95
C ALA A 167 -12.15 10.05 -2.65
N ALA A 168 -12.01 8.87 -3.27
CA ALA A 168 -10.79 8.47 -3.96
C ALA A 168 -10.49 9.37 -5.18
N VAL A 169 -9.24 9.70 -5.41
CA VAL A 169 -8.78 10.53 -6.54
C VAL A 169 -7.68 9.86 -7.36
N GLY A 170 -7.26 8.68 -6.92
CA GLY A 170 -6.40 7.75 -7.64
C GLY A 170 -6.36 6.43 -6.88
N CYS A 171 -6.23 5.30 -7.59
CA CYS A 171 -6.10 4.00 -6.94
C CYS A 171 -5.28 3.04 -7.81
N ALA A 172 -4.44 2.25 -7.17
CA ALA A 172 -3.62 1.24 -7.80
C ALA A 172 -3.35 0.09 -6.82
N TYR A 173 -2.98 -1.08 -7.34
CA TYR A 173 -2.72 -2.26 -6.51
C TYR A 173 -1.54 -3.08 -7.04
N SER A 174 -0.90 -3.84 -6.16
CA SER A 174 0.16 -4.77 -6.56
C SER A 174 -0.41 -6.03 -7.19
N CYS A 175 0.41 -6.74 -7.94
CA CYS A 175 0.21 -8.18 -8.08
C CYS A 175 0.11 -8.85 -6.70
N PRO A 176 -0.64 -9.95 -6.55
CA PRO A 176 -0.55 -10.82 -5.39
C PRO A 176 0.89 -11.21 -5.09
N PHE A 177 1.26 -11.23 -3.82
CA PHE A 177 2.57 -11.67 -3.38
C PHE A 177 2.49 -12.47 -2.08
N LEU A 178 3.51 -13.29 -1.85
CA LEU A 178 3.79 -13.88 -0.54
C LEU A 178 4.92 -13.07 0.08
N PRO A 179 4.77 -12.51 1.30
CA PRO A 179 5.80 -11.66 1.88
C PRO A 179 7.15 -12.38 2.06
N ASP A 180 7.16 -13.70 2.31
CA ASP A 180 8.38 -14.50 2.43
C ASP A 180 9.10 -14.73 1.09
N ALA A 181 8.43 -14.51 -0.04
CA ALA A 181 9.00 -14.66 -1.37
C ALA A 181 9.42 -13.31 -1.99
N LEU A 182 9.29 -12.20 -1.25
CA LEU A 182 9.61 -10.86 -1.74
C LEU A 182 11.07 -10.48 -1.46
N ASP A 183 11.88 -10.49 -2.52
CA ASP A 183 13.19 -9.84 -2.53
C ASP A 183 13.05 -8.39 -3.06
N GLY A 184 12.64 -7.45 -2.18
CA GLY A 184 12.63 -6.01 -2.49
C GLY A 184 11.27 -5.31 -2.35
N PRO A 185 11.11 -4.09 -2.90
CA PRO A 185 9.89 -3.32 -2.77
C PRO A 185 8.75 -3.89 -3.63
N ILE A 186 7.53 -3.78 -3.12
CA ILE A 186 6.29 -4.13 -3.82
C ILE A 186 6.01 -3.04 -4.86
N ALA A 187 6.09 -3.41 -6.14
CA ALA A 187 5.69 -2.52 -7.23
C ALA A 187 4.16 -2.42 -7.30
N ILE A 188 3.65 -1.18 -7.29
CA ILE A 188 2.24 -0.86 -7.45
C ILE A 188 2.00 -0.48 -8.90
N GLY A 189 1.28 -1.35 -9.61
CA GLY A 189 0.82 -1.11 -10.97
C GLY A 189 -0.66 -0.76 -10.97
N ALA A 190 -1.12 -0.19 -12.06
CA ALA A 190 -2.54 -0.21 -12.40
C ALA A 190 -2.62 -0.85 -13.78
N ASP A 191 -3.62 -1.70 -14.00
CA ASP A 191 -3.94 -2.11 -15.36
C ASP A 191 -4.22 -0.85 -16.19
N PRO A 192 -3.53 -0.64 -17.33
CA PRO A 192 -3.65 0.57 -18.14
C PRO A 192 -5.02 0.57 -18.83
N MET A 193 -6.07 0.98 -18.12
CA MET A 193 -7.43 0.95 -18.64
C MET A 193 -7.95 2.36 -18.92
N SER A 194 -7.53 2.90 -20.07
CA SER A 194 -8.15 4.01 -20.82
C SER A 194 -8.28 5.38 -20.13
N THR A 195 -8.47 6.43 -20.93
CA THR A 195 -8.71 7.82 -20.52
C THR A 195 -10.08 8.06 -19.85
N SER A 196 -10.83 7.00 -19.53
CA SER A 196 -12.06 7.05 -18.74
C SER A 196 -12.01 5.95 -17.69
N CYS A 197 -11.16 6.14 -16.69
CA CYS A 197 -10.82 5.15 -15.67
C CYS A 197 -11.55 5.37 -14.34
N GLU A 198 -12.39 6.40 -14.23
CA GLU A 198 -13.04 6.76 -12.96
C GLU A 198 -13.81 5.58 -12.35
N THR A 199 -14.57 4.83 -13.16
CA THR A 199 -15.27 3.63 -12.68
C THR A 199 -14.30 2.60 -12.10
N ASN A 200 -13.14 2.40 -12.73
CA ASN A 200 -12.12 1.45 -12.27
C ASN A 200 -11.42 1.96 -11.01
N LEU A 201 -11.18 3.27 -10.90
CA LEU A 201 -10.66 3.91 -9.72
C LEU A 201 -11.59 3.67 -8.51
N ARG A 202 -12.89 3.88 -8.67
CA ARG A 202 -13.88 3.62 -7.60
C ARG A 202 -13.91 2.15 -7.20
N ARG A 203 -13.87 1.24 -8.17
CA ARG A 203 -13.83 -0.22 -7.92
C ARG A 203 -12.56 -0.65 -7.20
N CYS A 204 -11.42 -0.08 -7.59
CA CYS A 204 -10.14 -0.31 -6.92
C CYS A 204 -10.21 0.16 -5.46
N ALA A 205 -10.71 1.37 -5.20
CA ALA A 205 -10.85 1.89 -3.85
C ALA A 205 -11.85 1.09 -2.99
N ALA A 206 -12.88 0.51 -3.60
CA ALA A 206 -13.88 -0.33 -2.92
C ALA A 206 -13.44 -1.79 -2.70
N PHE A 207 -12.28 -2.22 -3.20
CA PHE A 207 -11.87 -3.63 -3.15
C PHE A 207 -11.69 -4.11 -1.70
N CYS A 208 -12.44 -5.14 -1.27
CA CYS A 208 -12.50 -5.64 0.11
C CYS A 208 -12.98 -4.61 1.17
N GLU A 209 -13.72 -3.56 0.80
CA GLU A 209 -14.31 -2.59 1.75
C GLU A 209 -15.78 -2.94 2.10
N MET A 210 -16.18 -4.22 2.06
CA MET A 210 -17.56 -4.68 2.34
C MET A 210 -17.71 -5.29 3.73
#